data_AF-A0A562VE56-F1
#
_entry.id   AF-A0A562VE56-F1
#
_cell.length_a   1.000
_cell.length_b   1.000
_cell.length_c   1.000
_cell.angle_alpha   90.00
_cell.angle_beta   90.00
_cell.angle_gamma   90.00
#
_symmetry.space_group_name_H-M   'P 1'
#
loop_
_entity.id
_entity.type
_entity.pdbx_description
1 polymer ?
#
loop_
_entity_poly.entity_id
_entity_poly.type
_entity_poly.pdbx_seq_one_letter_code
_entity_poly.pdbx_strand_id
1 'polypeptide(L)'
;MDFVTVDPTTELWDEVYRELLRPSFPDNELSPADVLAQRLQHETAAATAAVDPDSGKPVAVALGEWSERSRVQLLSYLAVSRGQRGTGIGGRLLTAVREDWRERFRPCAVLAEVEHPSDHDGSRAHGDPDARVRFYERQGAKALELPHFQPALSEATPRTYGMLLLCLDLDSALRGPEPGTMDPSALHEFLAEYLRENEGEVGDDKPTKALFKALDRESGIPLRPLSEIESIPRSAKP
;
A
#
# COMPACT_ATOMS: atom_id res chain seq x y z
N MET A 1 -15.00 18.28 8.09
CA MET A 1 -14.30 16.99 8.08
C MET A 1 -12.95 17.33 7.56
N ASP A 2 -12.01 17.37 8.49
CA ASP A 2 -10.77 18.10 8.33
C ASP A 2 -9.68 17.06 8.25
N PHE A 3 -8.76 17.25 7.31
CA PHE A 3 -7.62 16.36 7.13
C PHE A 3 -6.41 17.00 7.80
N VAL A 4 -5.80 16.25 8.71
CA VAL A 4 -4.74 16.72 9.59
C VAL A 4 -3.55 15.79 9.44
N THR A 5 -2.36 16.36 9.24
CA THR A 5 -1.10 15.61 9.28
C THR A 5 -0.91 15.03 10.68
N VAL A 6 -0.56 13.74 10.74
CA VAL A 6 -0.34 13.04 12.02
C VAL A 6 1.13 13.16 12.40
N ASP A 7 1.39 13.80 13.54
CA ASP A 7 2.71 13.87 14.16
C ASP A 7 2.86 12.72 15.17
N PRO A 8 3.91 11.88 15.04
CA PRO A 8 4.12 10.70 15.90
C PRO A 8 4.40 11.03 17.37
N THR A 9 4.62 12.30 17.72
CA THR A 9 4.86 12.76 19.10
C THR A 9 3.58 13.22 19.81
N THR A 10 2.43 13.17 19.14
CA THR A 10 1.15 13.70 19.63
C THR A 10 0.17 12.61 20.04
N GLU A 11 -0.81 12.95 20.89
CA GLU A 11 -1.90 12.03 21.26
C GLU A 11 -2.72 11.55 20.05
N LEU A 12 -2.76 12.33 18.97
CA LEU A 12 -3.45 11.94 17.73
C LEU A 12 -2.84 10.67 17.13
N TRP A 13 -1.51 10.51 17.20
CA TRP A 13 -0.84 9.29 16.72
C TRP A 13 -1.29 8.06 17.52
N ASP A 14 -1.31 8.16 18.85
CA ASP A 14 -1.72 7.05 19.72
C ASP A 14 -3.18 6.64 19.46
N GLU A 15 -4.07 7.61 19.25
CA GLU A 15 -5.48 7.36 18.90
C GLU A 15 -5.62 6.72 17.51
N VAL A 16 -4.94 7.26 16.50
CA VAL A 16 -4.93 6.71 15.14
C VAL A 16 -4.47 5.25 15.15
N TYR A 17 -3.35 4.97 15.81
CA TYR A 17 -2.79 3.62 15.85
C TYR A 17 -3.74 2.65 16.57
N ARG A 18 -4.22 3.03 17.77
CA ARG A 18 -5.04 2.16 18.62
C ARG A 18 -6.45 1.96 18.08
N GLU A 19 -7.10 3.02 17.60
CA GLU A 19 -8.53 3.01 17.26
C GLU A 19 -8.82 2.76 15.77
N LEU A 20 -7.84 3.04 14.88
CA LEU A 20 -8.02 2.86 13.44
C LEU A 20 -7.16 1.74 12.87
N LEU A 21 -5.83 1.79 13.06
CA LEU A 21 -4.92 0.82 12.45
C LEU A 21 -5.05 -0.57 13.07
N ARG A 22 -4.83 -0.69 14.39
CA ARG A 22 -4.85 -1.97 15.10
C ARG A 22 -6.14 -2.80 14.90
N PRO A 23 -7.36 -2.24 14.90
CA PRO A 23 -8.56 -3.04 14.64
C PRO A 23 -8.84 -3.30 13.16
N SER A 24 -8.14 -2.63 12.24
CA SER A 24 -8.35 -2.77 10.79
C SER A 24 -7.45 -3.82 10.15
N PHE A 25 -6.27 -4.06 10.70
CA PHE A 25 -5.26 -4.96 10.12
C PHE A 25 -4.93 -6.14 11.05
N PRO A 26 -4.71 -7.35 10.50
CA PRO A 26 -4.10 -8.46 11.23
C PRO A 26 -2.71 -8.10 11.76
N ASP A 27 -2.29 -8.77 12.85
CA ASP A 27 -0.97 -8.51 13.47
C ASP A 27 0.22 -8.74 12.50
N ASN A 28 0.09 -9.67 11.54
CA ASN A 28 1.11 -9.93 10.52
C ASN A 28 1.12 -8.93 9.36
N GLU A 29 0.16 -8.01 9.32
CA GLU A 29 0.03 -6.99 8.28
C GLU A 29 0.18 -5.57 8.81
N LEU A 30 0.37 -5.39 10.12
CA LEU A 30 0.58 -4.09 10.75
C LEU A 30 1.95 -4.01 11.39
N SER A 31 2.78 -3.10 10.88
CA SER A 31 4.07 -2.78 11.50
C SER A 31 3.88 -2.25 12.93
N PRO A 32 4.82 -2.54 13.86
CA PRO A 32 4.79 -2.01 15.21
C PRO A 32 4.69 -0.48 15.27
N ALA A 33 4.03 0.05 16.31
CA ALA A 33 3.78 1.48 16.47
C ALA A 33 5.06 2.31 16.54
N ASP A 34 6.08 1.83 17.25
CA ASP A 34 7.38 2.48 17.38
C ASP A 34 8.13 2.54 16.05
N VAL A 35 8.05 1.47 15.24
CA VAL A 35 8.62 1.44 13.89
C VAL A 35 7.95 2.48 12.99
N LEU A 36 6.62 2.54 12.97
CA LEU A 36 5.89 3.53 12.16
C LEU A 36 6.13 4.96 12.66
N ALA A 37 6.17 5.17 13.98
CA ALA A 37 6.47 6.47 14.58
C ALA A 37 7.88 6.94 14.19
N GLN A 38 8.87 6.04 14.19
CA GLN A 38 10.22 6.33 13.74
C GLN A 38 10.27 6.72 12.26
N ARG A 39 9.54 6.01 11.38
CA ARG A 39 9.45 6.36 9.95
C ARG A 39 8.82 7.74 9.73
N LEU A 40 7.77 8.08 10.48
CA LEU A 40 7.16 9.41 10.46
C LEU A 40 8.15 10.50 10.93
N GLN A 41 8.92 10.25 11.99
CA GLN A 41 9.93 11.18 12.51
C GLN A 41 11.08 11.42 11.53
N HIS A 42 11.50 10.39 10.79
CA HIS A 42 12.55 10.49 9.79
C HIS A 42 12.05 10.91 8.40
N GLU A 43 10.75 11.23 8.27
CA GLU A 43 10.12 11.61 7.01
C GLU A 43 10.26 10.55 5.89
N THR A 44 10.50 9.30 6.26
CA THR A 44 10.39 8.13 5.36
C THR A 44 8.97 7.57 5.35
N ALA A 45 8.05 8.18 6.10
CA ALA A 45 6.62 7.98 5.98
C ALA A 45 5.87 9.32 6.19
N ALA A 46 4.62 9.36 5.72
CA ALA A 46 3.68 10.44 5.97
C ALA A 46 2.30 9.86 6.29
N ALA A 47 1.64 10.42 7.31
CA ALA A 47 0.30 10.03 7.72
C ALA A 47 -0.63 11.24 7.77
N THR A 48 -1.84 11.06 7.27
CA THR A 48 -2.93 12.05 7.36
C THR A 48 -4.18 11.39 7.91
N ALA A 49 -4.76 11.99 8.94
CA ALA A 49 -6.00 11.54 9.55
C ALA A 49 -7.16 12.46 9.14
N ALA A 50 -8.35 11.88 8.96
CA ALA A 50 -9.59 12.62 8.93
C ALA A 50 -10.15 12.70 10.35
N VAL A 51 -10.40 13.92 10.83
CA VAL A 51 -10.90 14.18 12.18
C VAL A 51 -12.36 14.63 12.12
N ASP A 52 -13.18 13.99 12.95
CA ASP A 52 -14.57 14.37 13.15
C ASP A 52 -14.62 15.73 13.85
N PRO A 53 -15.27 16.76 13.25
CA PRO A 53 -15.19 18.13 13.75
C PRO A 53 -15.93 18.34 15.07
N ASP A 54 -16.92 17.49 15.39
CA ASP A 54 -17.74 17.63 16.60
C ASP A 54 -17.06 16.98 17.81
N SER A 55 -16.45 15.81 17.60
CA SER A 55 -15.82 15.02 18.66
C SER A 55 -14.31 15.22 18.77
N GLY A 56 -13.66 15.77 17.73
CA GLY A 56 -12.21 15.89 17.63
C GLY A 56 -11.49 14.55 17.43
N LYS A 57 -12.22 13.44 17.22
CA LYS A 57 -11.64 12.10 17.13
C LYS A 57 -11.24 11.72 15.70
N PRO A 58 -10.16 10.95 15.51
CA PRO A 58 -9.80 10.43 14.20
C PRO A 58 -10.82 9.37 13.76
N VAL A 59 -11.34 9.51 12.53
CA VAL A 59 -12.33 8.60 11.94
C VAL A 59 -11.84 7.86 10.71
N ALA A 60 -10.74 8.33 10.11
CA ALA A 60 -10.01 7.64 9.05
C ALA A 60 -8.53 8.05 9.07
N VAL A 61 -7.65 7.21 8.53
CA VAL A 61 -6.22 7.50 8.36
C VAL A 61 -5.72 6.91 7.04
N ALA A 62 -4.82 7.63 6.38
CA ALA A 62 -3.97 7.13 5.32
C ALA A 62 -2.50 7.33 5.73
N LEU A 63 -1.70 6.27 5.65
CA LEU A 63 -0.27 6.28 5.90
C LEU A 63 0.43 5.73 4.67
N GLY A 64 1.40 6.49 4.18
CA GLY A 64 2.28 6.04 3.12
C GLY A 64 3.75 6.08 3.52
N GLU A 65 4.53 5.16 2.94
CA GLU A 65 5.97 5.03 3.13
C GLU A 65 6.72 5.43 1.85
N TRP A 66 7.75 6.26 2.02
CA TRP A 66 8.49 6.89 0.94
C TRP A 66 9.85 6.20 0.76
N SER A 67 10.04 5.60 -0.41
CA SER A 67 11.33 5.04 -0.83
C SER A 67 12.07 6.05 -1.69
N GLU A 68 12.94 6.85 -1.08
CA GLU A 68 13.62 8.00 -1.73
C GLU A 68 14.41 7.58 -2.98
N ARG A 69 15.13 6.46 -2.90
CA ARG A 69 16.04 6.00 -3.95
C ARG A 69 15.29 5.55 -5.21
N SER A 70 14.27 4.72 -5.06
CA SER A 70 13.37 4.31 -6.15
C SER A 70 12.31 5.36 -6.52
N ARG A 71 12.16 6.41 -5.69
CA ARG A 71 11.13 7.44 -5.78
C ARG A 71 9.69 6.90 -5.77
N VAL A 72 9.47 5.79 -5.07
CA VAL A 72 8.15 5.15 -4.96
C VAL A 72 7.50 5.53 -3.63
N GLN A 73 6.21 5.87 -3.69
CA GLN A 73 5.37 6.07 -2.51
C GLN A 73 4.43 4.88 -2.37
N LEU A 74 4.59 4.08 -1.32
CA LEU A 74 3.67 2.99 -1.00
C LEU A 74 2.58 3.50 -0.06
N LEU A 75 1.30 3.35 -0.39
CA LEU A 75 0.19 3.47 0.56
C LEU A 75 0.12 2.17 1.37
N SER A 76 0.78 2.16 2.53
CA SER A 76 0.84 0.99 3.40
C SER A 76 -0.45 0.76 4.17
N TYR A 77 -1.12 1.83 4.62
CA TYR A 77 -2.36 1.71 5.39
C TYR A 77 -3.41 2.74 4.98
N LEU A 78 -4.63 2.26 4.75
CA LEU A 78 -5.83 3.09 4.64
C LEU A 78 -6.94 2.47 5.49
N ALA A 79 -7.31 3.15 6.57
CA ALA A 79 -8.32 2.67 7.51
C ALA A 79 -9.44 3.69 7.69
N VAL A 80 -10.68 3.20 7.75
CA VAL A 80 -11.88 3.99 8.08
C VAL A 80 -12.62 3.29 9.20
N SER A 81 -12.95 4.05 10.24
CA SER A 81 -13.71 3.56 11.40
C SER A 81 -15.04 2.93 10.94
N ARG A 82 -15.48 1.85 11.59
CA ARG A 82 -16.61 1.04 11.13
C ARG A 82 -17.90 1.85 10.89
N GLY A 83 -18.18 2.82 11.76
CA GLY A 83 -19.37 3.68 11.65
C GLY A 83 -19.32 4.70 10.52
N GLN A 84 -18.15 4.93 9.91
CA GLN A 84 -17.93 5.92 8.87
C GLN A 84 -17.66 5.29 7.49
N ARG A 85 -17.71 3.96 7.38
CA ARG A 85 -17.57 3.25 6.09
C ARG A 85 -18.76 3.55 5.19
N GLY A 86 -18.54 3.59 3.87
CA GLY A 86 -19.59 3.88 2.89
C GLY A 86 -20.00 5.36 2.77
N THR A 87 -19.41 6.26 3.56
CA THR A 87 -19.69 7.72 3.53
C THR A 87 -18.89 8.48 2.47
N GLY A 88 -17.93 7.81 1.82
CA GLY A 88 -17.01 8.43 0.86
C GLY A 88 -15.74 9.03 1.48
N ILE A 89 -15.59 9.02 2.81
CA ILE A 89 -14.42 9.61 3.50
C ILE A 89 -13.08 9.00 3.04
N GLY A 90 -13.02 7.69 2.83
CA GLY A 90 -11.79 7.02 2.39
C GLY A 90 -11.32 7.48 1.00
N GLY A 91 -12.24 7.72 0.06
CA GLY A 91 -11.88 8.22 -1.28
C GLY A 91 -11.42 9.67 -1.24
N ARG A 92 -12.07 10.52 -0.43
CA ARG A 92 -11.65 11.90 -0.21
C ARG A 92 -10.27 11.97 0.46
N LEU A 93 -10.03 11.14 1.47
CA LEU A 93 -8.75 11.06 2.16
C LEU A 93 -7.64 10.58 1.21
N LEU A 94 -7.90 9.52 0.42
CA LEU A 94 -6.95 9.03 -0.58
C LEU A 94 -6.59 10.10 -1.62
N THR A 95 -7.58 10.88 -2.06
CA THR A 95 -7.34 12.00 -2.99
C THR A 95 -6.42 13.05 -2.35
N ALA A 96 -6.73 13.47 -1.12
CA ALA A 96 -5.95 14.48 -0.41
C ALA A 96 -4.50 14.05 -0.18
N VAL A 97 -4.25 12.80 0.25
CA VAL A 97 -2.87 12.34 0.48
C VAL A 97 -2.08 12.18 -0.83
N ARG A 98 -2.73 11.81 -1.94
CA ARG A 98 -2.06 11.76 -3.25
C ARG A 98 -1.62 13.13 -3.73
N GLU A 99 -2.42 14.17 -3.47
CA GLU A 99 -2.06 15.56 -3.75
C GLU A 99 -0.87 16.01 -2.89
N ASP A 100 -0.95 15.78 -1.58
CA ASP A 100 0.15 16.07 -0.64
C ASP A 100 1.46 15.37 -1.04
N TRP A 101 1.42 14.07 -1.29
CA TRP A 101 2.61 13.30 -1.69
C TRP A 101 3.18 13.75 -3.02
N ARG A 102 2.34 14.17 -3.98
CA ARG A 102 2.79 14.72 -5.25
C ARG A 102 3.59 16.00 -5.05
N GLU A 103 3.17 16.87 -4.14
CA GLU A 103 3.85 18.12 -3.84
C GLU A 103 5.13 17.88 -3.03
N ARG A 104 5.03 17.05 -1.99
CA ARG A 104 6.10 16.80 -1.01
C ARG A 104 7.23 15.91 -1.55
N PHE A 105 6.88 14.76 -2.13
CA PHE A 105 7.85 13.73 -2.51
C PHE A 105 8.07 13.64 -4.02
N ARG A 106 7.10 14.11 -4.82
CA ARG A 106 7.10 13.97 -6.29
C ARG A 106 7.42 12.51 -6.69
N PRO A 107 6.61 11.52 -6.24
CA PRO A 107 6.85 10.12 -6.54
C PRO A 107 6.80 9.85 -8.04
N CYS A 108 7.64 8.93 -8.51
CA CYS A 108 7.54 8.39 -9.88
C CYS A 108 6.36 7.41 -10.00
N ALA A 109 5.99 6.76 -8.90
CA ALA A 109 4.82 5.90 -8.78
C ALA A 109 4.24 5.98 -7.36
N VAL A 110 2.90 5.94 -7.26
CA VAL A 110 2.20 5.68 -6.00
C VAL A 110 1.60 4.30 -6.09
N LEU A 111 1.98 3.42 -5.16
CA LEU A 111 1.56 2.03 -5.12
C LEU A 111 0.67 1.74 -3.91
N ALA A 112 -0.05 0.63 -3.92
CA ALA A 112 -0.76 0.10 -2.76
C ALA A 112 -0.80 -1.43 -2.82
N GLU A 113 -0.84 -2.08 -1.67
CA GLU A 113 -1.00 -3.53 -1.58
C GLU A 113 -2.43 -3.88 -1.16
N VAL A 114 -3.02 -4.88 -1.82
CA VAL A 114 -4.32 -5.42 -1.43
C VAL A 114 -4.34 -6.93 -1.56
N GLU A 115 -5.00 -7.60 -0.61
CA GLU A 115 -5.32 -9.03 -0.70
C GLU A 115 -6.04 -9.35 -2.02
N HIS A 116 -5.60 -10.43 -2.68
CA HIS A 116 -6.29 -11.00 -3.82
C HIS A 116 -7.57 -11.72 -3.34
N PRO A 117 -8.77 -11.40 -3.85
CA PRO A 117 -10.03 -12.00 -3.40
C PRO A 117 -10.07 -13.54 -3.47
N SER A 118 -9.45 -14.13 -4.49
CA SER A 118 -9.35 -15.61 -4.63
C SER A 118 -8.41 -16.31 -3.62
N ASP A 119 -7.58 -15.58 -2.88
CA ASP A 119 -6.64 -16.17 -1.90
C ASP A 119 -6.98 -15.81 -0.44
N HIS A 120 -7.85 -14.81 -0.23
CA HIS A 120 -8.15 -14.25 1.08
C HIS A 120 -9.65 -14.12 1.30
N ASP A 121 -10.11 -14.66 2.43
CA ASP A 121 -11.50 -14.56 2.83
C ASP A 121 -11.76 -13.24 3.56
N GLY A 122 -12.88 -12.60 3.25
CA GLY A 122 -13.33 -11.46 4.01
C GLY A 122 -13.68 -11.80 5.45
N SER A 123 -13.53 -10.82 6.35
CA SER A 123 -13.95 -10.95 7.74
C SER A 123 -14.71 -9.72 8.21
N ARG A 124 -15.55 -9.89 9.23
CA ARG A 124 -16.22 -8.75 9.88
C ARG A 124 -15.23 -7.74 10.45
N ALA A 125 -14.02 -8.19 10.81
CA ALA A 125 -12.98 -7.36 11.37
C ALA A 125 -12.26 -6.52 10.30
N HIS A 126 -11.73 -7.19 9.28
CA HIS A 126 -10.78 -6.63 8.31
C HIS A 126 -11.43 -6.23 6.97
N GLY A 127 -12.72 -6.56 6.79
CA GLY A 127 -13.52 -6.18 5.63
C GLY A 127 -13.59 -7.26 4.55
N ASP A 128 -14.11 -6.88 3.40
CA ASP A 128 -14.33 -7.71 2.22
C ASP A 128 -13.25 -7.37 1.15
N PRO A 129 -12.36 -8.31 0.79
CA PRO A 129 -11.36 -8.12 -0.26
C PRO A 129 -11.95 -7.66 -1.59
N ASP A 130 -13.11 -8.19 -2.00
CA ASP A 130 -13.79 -7.75 -3.22
C ASP A 130 -14.24 -6.28 -3.11
N ALA A 131 -14.72 -5.87 -1.93
CA ALA A 131 -15.07 -4.46 -1.70
C ALA A 131 -13.84 -3.55 -1.76
N ARG A 132 -12.67 -4.04 -1.35
CA ARG A 132 -11.39 -3.31 -1.40
C ARG A 132 -10.92 -3.14 -2.84
N VAL A 133 -10.98 -4.19 -3.65
CA VAL A 133 -10.69 -4.13 -5.10
C VAL A 133 -11.62 -3.12 -5.79
N ARG A 134 -12.95 -3.24 -5.58
CA ARG A 134 -13.92 -2.28 -6.13
C ARG A 134 -13.68 -0.85 -5.66
N PHE A 135 -13.20 -0.65 -4.43
CA PHE A 135 -12.85 0.68 -3.93
C PHE A 135 -11.71 1.28 -4.74
N TYR A 136 -10.58 0.58 -4.87
CA TYR A 136 -9.42 1.08 -5.61
C TYR A 136 -9.70 1.22 -7.10
N GLU A 137 -10.54 0.38 -7.69
CA GLU A 137 -10.95 0.49 -9.09
C GLU A 137 -11.66 1.84 -9.35
N ARG A 138 -12.58 2.23 -8.45
CA ARG A 138 -13.25 3.54 -8.52
C ARG A 138 -12.28 4.71 -8.33
N GLN A 139 -11.11 4.48 -7.75
CA GLN A 139 -10.05 5.48 -7.59
C GLN A 139 -9.07 5.51 -8.77
N GLY A 140 -9.32 4.69 -9.81
CA GLY A 140 -8.52 4.62 -11.03
C GLY A 140 -7.29 3.71 -10.93
N ALA A 141 -7.20 2.90 -9.88
CA ALA A 141 -6.08 1.98 -9.70
C ALA A 141 -6.04 0.91 -10.79
N LYS A 142 -4.82 0.45 -11.11
CA LYS A 142 -4.58 -0.71 -11.96
C LYS A 142 -3.69 -1.72 -11.23
N ALA A 143 -3.87 -3.01 -11.47
CA ALA A 143 -2.97 -4.04 -10.93
C ALA A 143 -1.73 -4.19 -11.83
N LEU A 144 -0.56 -4.31 -11.21
CA LEU A 144 0.64 -4.76 -11.89
C LEU A 144 0.56 -6.28 -12.09
N GLU A 145 0.83 -6.75 -13.30
CA GLU A 145 0.77 -8.18 -13.63
C GLU A 145 2.01 -8.94 -13.10
N LEU A 146 2.06 -9.13 -11.78
CA LEU A 146 3.18 -9.73 -11.05
C LEU A 146 2.67 -10.68 -9.95
N PRO A 147 3.39 -11.77 -9.64
CA PRO A 147 3.08 -12.66 -8.51
C PRO A 147 3.55 -12.02 -7.19
N HIS A 148 2.90 -10.93 -6.79
CA HIS A 148 3.31 -10.13 -5.64
C HIS A 148 2.99 -10.81 -4.31
N PHE A 149 3.84 -10.55 -3.32
CA PHE A 149 3.65 -10.91 -1.91
C PHE A 149 4.17 -9.78 -1.04
N GLN A 150 3.54 -9.60 0.12
CA GLN A 150 4.06 -8.67 1.13
C GLN A 150 5.21 -9.35 1.88
N PRO A 151 6.33 -8.66 2.13
CA PRO A 151 7.42 -9.20 2.95
C PRO A 151 6.96 -9.46 4.38
N ALA A 152 7.77 -10.23 5.11
CA ALA A 152 7.63 -10.35 6.56
C ALA A 152 7.90 -8.99 7.24
N LEU A 153 6.87 -8.34 7.81
CA LEU A 153 7.02 -7.02 8.44
C LEU A 153 7.74 -7.07 9.81
N SER A 154 8.03 -8.27 10.32
CA SER A 154 8.82 -8.50 11.53
C SER A 154 9.38 -9.92 11.50
N GLU A 155 10.41 -10.20 12.30
CA GLU A 155 10.96 -11.56 12.49
C GLU A 155 9.92 -12.57 13.01
N ALA A 156 8.85 -12.08 13.65
CA ALA A 156 7.81 -12.92 14.25
C ALA A 156 6.66 -13.28 13.30
N THR A 157 6.60 -12.65 12.12
CA THR A 157 5.47 -12.75 11.20
C THR A 157 5.91 -13.30 9.84
N PRO A 158 5.18 -14.24 9.23
CA PRO A 158 5.51 -14.71 7.89
C PRO A 158 5.19 -13.65 6.82
N ARG A 159 5.73 -13.84 5.61
CA ARG A 159 5.26 -13.16 4.40
C ARG A 159 3.76 -13.37 4.18
N THR A 160 3.08 -12.38 3.62
CA THR A 160 1.67 -12.51 3.19
C THR A 160 1.63 -12.75 1.68
N TYR A 161 1.19 -13.95 1.29
CA TYR A 161 1.04 -14.37 -0.11
C TYR A 161 -0.35 -14.03 -0.66
N GLY A 162 -0.54 -14.11 -1.98
CA GLY A 162 -1.81 -13.79 -2.62
C GLY A 162 -2.14 -12.30 -2.53
N MET A 163 -1.14 -11.44 -2.72
CA MET A 163 -1.31 -9.99 -2.71
C MET A 163 -1.26 -9.46 -4.15
N LEU A 164 -2.02 -8.41 -4.41
CA LEU A 164 -1.94 -7.58 -5.61
C LEU A 164 -1.11 -6.34 -5.29
N LEU A 165 -0.23 -5.95 -6.20
CA LEU A 165 0.42 -4.64 -6.17
C LEU A 165 -0.30 -3.71 -7.14
N LEU A 166 -0.94 -2.68 -6.59
CA LEU A 166 -1.72 -1.70 -7.32
C LEU A 166 -0.87 -0.48 -7.64
N CYS A 167 -1.12 0.12 -8.81
CA CYS A 167 -0.60 1.41 -9.22
C CYS A 167 -1.75 2.44 -9.20
N LEU A 168 -1.61 3.45 -8.33
CA LEU A 168 -2.56 4.55 -8.13
C LEU A 168 -2.19 5.78 -8.96
N ASP A 169 -0.89 6.07 -9.05
CA ASP A 169 -0.31 7.11 -9.89
C ASP A 169 0.96 6.58 -10.53
N LEU A 170 1.21 7.00 -11.77
CA LEU A 170 2.43 6.67 -12.49
C LEU A 170 2.85 7.83 -13.37
N ASP A 171 4.04 8.35 -13.09
CA ASP A 171 4.69 9.39 -13.88
C ASP A 171 4.86 8.95 -15.34
N SER A 172 4.68 9.88 -16.26
CA SER A 172 4.89 9.65 -17.70
C SER A 172 6.28 9.09 -18.04
N ALA A 173 7.30 9.45 -17.26
CA ALA A 173 8.68 8.98 -17.45
C ALA A 173 8.87 7.48 -17.14
N LEU A 174 7.94 6.87 -16.40
CA LEU A 174 7.94 5.43 -16.10
C LEU A 174 6.87 4.65 -16.87
N ARG A 175 6.33 5.22 -17.94
CA ARG A 175 5.55 4.44 -18.91
C ARG A 175 6.50 3.49 -19.63
N GLY A 176 6.12 2.22 -19.71
CA GLY A 176 6.87 1.23 -20.45
C GLY A 176 6.79 1.46 -21.96
N PRO A 177 7.53 0.66 -22.75
CA PRO A 177 7.60 0.83 -24.20
C PRO A 177 6.27 0.52 -24.91
N GLU A 178 5.39 -0.26 -24.28
CA GLU A 178 4.07 -0.59 -24.79
C GLU A 178 2.95 0.22 -24.09
N PRO A 179 1.85 0.56 -24.80
CA PRO A 179 0.71 1.21 -24.18
C PRO A 179 0.15 0.41 -23.02
N GLY A 180 0.01 1.05 -21.85
CA GLY A 180 -0.53 0.41 -20.66
C GLY A 180 0.48 -0.45 -19.91
N THR A 181 1.78 -0.31 -20.16
CA THR A 181 2.83 -0.93 -19.34
C THR A 181 3.59 0.11 -18.51
N MET A 182 4.25 -0.36 -17.45
CA MET A 182 5.16 0.38 -16.58
C MET A 182 6.61 -0.05 -16.90
N ASP A 183 7.53 0.91 -16.93
CA ASP A 183 8.97 0.61 -16.96
C ASP A 183 9.38 -0.10 -15.64
N PRO A 184 10.04 -1.27 -15.71
CA PRO A 184 10.30 -2.07 -14.52
C PRO A 184 11.40 -1.51 -13.61
N SER A 185 12.21 -0.54 -14.05
CA SER A 185 13.44 -0.12 -13.35
C SER A 185 13.20 0.36 -11.92
N ALA A 186 12.33 1.35 -11.74
CA ALA A 186 12.00 1.89 -10.43
C ALA A 186 11.31 0.85 -9.54
N LEU A 187 10.47 -0.01 -10.12
CA LEU A 187 9.79 -1.06 -9.37
C LEU A 187 10.75 -2.16 -8.91
N HIS A 188 11.71 -2.53 -9.75
CA HIS A 188 12.75 -3.49 -9.39
C HIS A 188 13.62 -2.96 -8.24
N GLU A 189 13.99 -1.69 -8.30
CA GLU A 189 14.73 -1.03 -7.23
C GLU A 189 13.92 -0.99 -5.93
N PHE A 190 12.66 -0.55 -6.00
CA PHE A 190 11.73 -0.51 -4.87
C PHE A 190 11.53 -1.88 -4.22
N LEU A 191 11.21 -2.92 -4.98
CA LEU A 191 10.96 -4.26 -4.42
C LEU A 191 12.21 -4.85 -3.77
N ALA A 192 13.40 -4.57 -4.33
CA ALA A 192 14.66 -4.99 -3.73
C ALA A 192 14.99 -4.21 -2.44
N GLU A 193 14.65 -2.92 -2.38
CA GLU A 193 14.74 -2.11 -1.14
C GLU A 193 13.77 -2.63 -0.09
N TYR A 194 12.50 -2.80 -0.46
CA TYR A 194 11.43 -3.22 0.42
C TYR A 194 11.69 -4.60 1.06
N LEU A 195 12.22 -5.56 0.29
CA LEU A 195 12.63 -6.86 0.83
C LEU A 195 13.83 -6.75 1.78
N ARG A 196 14.86 -5.96 1.43
CA ARG A 196 16.02 -5.78 2.33
C ARG A 196 15.65 -5.07 3.63
N GLU A 197 14.78 -4.08 3.58
CA GLU A 197 14.35 -3.32 4.74
C GLU A 197 13.54 -4.17 5.73
N ASN A 198 12.71 -5.09 5.23
CA ASN A 198 11.84 -5.91 6.07
C ASN A 198 12.42 -7.29 6.40
N GLU A 199 13.24 -7.87 5.51
CA GLU A 199 13.76 -9.24 5.64
C GLU A 199 15.29 -9.31 5.71
N GLY A 200 15.98 -8.16 5.65
CA GLY A 200 17.44 -8.05 5.72
C GLY A 200 18.17 -8.31 4.39
N GLU A 201 17.60 -9.13 3.51
CA GLU A 201 18.16 -9.45 2.20
C GLU A 201 17.09 -9.70 1.13
N VAL A 202 17.49 -9.75 -0.14
CA VAL A 202 16.62 -10.25 -1.20
C VAL A 202 16.78 -11.76 -1.25
N GLY A 203 15.76 -12.48 -0.80
CA GLY A 203 15.78 -13.95 -0.72
C GLY A 203 16.02 -14.64 -2.06
N ASP A 204 16.57 -15.85 -2.01
CA ASP A 204 16.77 -16.70 -3.19
C ASP A 204 15.68 -17.78 -3.35
N ASP A 205 14.62 -17.69 -2.55
CA ASP A 205 13.51 -18.63 -2.58
C ASP A 205 12.68 -18.54 -3.88
N LYS A 206 11.85 -19.56 -4.12
CA LYS A 206 11.01 -19.67 -5.33
C LYS A 206 10.09 -18.45 -5.52
N PRO A 207 9.30 -18.01 -4.52
CA PRO A 207 8.50 -16.79 -4.62
C PRO A 207 9.30 -15.56 -5.04
N THR A 208 10.43 -15.29 -4.39
CA THR A 208 11.27 -14.13 -4.71
C THR A 208 11.82 -14.21 -6.13
N LYS A 209 12.36 -15.37 -6.53
CA LYS A 209 12.83 -15.60 -7.91
C LYS A 209 11.71 -15.44 -8.94
N ALA A 210 10.48 -15.86 -8.62
CA ALA A 210 9.33 -15.70 -9.51
C ALA A 210 8.92 -14.23 -9.68
N LEU A 211 8.92 -13.45 -8.59
CA LEU A 211 8.63 -12.02 -8.60
C LEU A 211 9.66 -11.27 -9.46
N PHE A 212 10.97 -11.43 -9.19
CA PHE A 212 12.01 -10.73 -9.95
C PHE A 212 12.09 -11.18 -11.41
N LYS A 213 11.81 -12.45 -11.70
CA LYS A 213 11.67 -12.92 -13.09
C LYS A 213 10.50 -12.25 -13.81
N ALA A 214 9.41 -11.95 -13.11
CA ALA A 214 8.26 -11.25 -13.72
C ALA A 214 8.55 -9.76 -13.99
N LEU A 215 9.54 -9.16 -13.32
CA LEU A 215 10.02 -7.80 -13.59
C LEU A 215 10.94 -7.74 -14.83
N ASP A 216 11.63 -8.84 -15.16
CA ASP A 216 12.55 -8.97 -16.29
C ASP A 216 11.78 -9.14 -17.61
N ARG A 217 11.09 -8.07 -18.02
CA ARG A 217 10.25 -8.00 -19.21
C ARG A 217 10.60 -6.76 -20.04
N GLU A 218 11.15 -6.98 -21.24
CA GLU A 218 11.50 -5.90 -22.18
C GLU A 218 10.27 -5.08 -22.63
N SER A 219 9.07 -5.68 -22.66
CA SER A 219 7.80 -4.99 -22.99
C SER A 219 7.30 -4.05 -21.88
N GLY A 220 7.95 -4.04 -20.72
CA GLY A 220 7.44 -3.44 -19.49
C GLY A 220 6.39 -4.33 -18.80
N ILE A 221 5.94 -3.87 -17.65
CA ILE A 221 5.01 -4.57 -16.77
C ILE A 221 3.58 -4.14 -17.09
N PRO A 222 2.69 -5.04 -17.54
CA PRO A 222 1.30 -4.69 -17.82
C PRO A 222 0.56 -4.12 -16.61
N LEU A 223 -0.18 -3.02 -16.84
CA LEU A 223 -1.12 -2.43 -15.89
C LEU A 223 -2.54 -2.84 -16.28
N ARG A 224 -3.11 -3.78 -15.54
CA ARG A 224 -4.41 -4.38 -15.82
C ARG A 224 -5.54 -3.66 -15.08
N PRO A 225 -6.73 -3.51 -15.71
CA PRO A 225 -7.94 -3.13 -15.00
C PRO A 225 -8.21 -4.09 -13.83
N LEU A 226 -8.76 -3.58 -12.74
CA LEU A 226 -9.10 -4.43 -11.60
C LEU A 226 -10.29 -5.36 -11.86
N SER A 227 -11.06 -5.13 -12.91
CA SER A 227 -12.03 -6.10 -13.44
C SER A 227 -11.39 -7.38 -14.00
N GLU A 228 -10.07 -7.40 -14.23
CA GLU A 228 -9.32 -8.52 -14.80
C GLU A 228 -8.38 -9.21 -13.78
N ILE A 229 -8.60 -9.01 -12.47
CA ILE A 229 -7.70 -9.51 -11.41
C ILE A 229 -7.44 -11.02 -11.45
N GLU A 230 -8.40 -11.83 -11.89
CA GLU A 230 -8.21 -13.29 -12.00
C GLU A 230 -7.12 -13.70 -12.99
N SER A 231 -6.73 -12.80 -13.89
CA SER A 231 -5.62 -13.02 -14.83
C SER A 231 -4.25 -12.67 -14.24
N ILE A 232 -4.20 -12.00 -13.09
CA ILE A 232 -2.96 -11.58 -12.45
C ILE A 232 -2.29 -12.81 -11.83
N PRO A 233 -0.98 -13.04 -12.10
CA PRO A 233 -0.24 -14.11 -11.46
C PRO A 233 -0.31 -13.98 -9.95
N ARG A 234 -0.51 -15.10 -9.24
CA ARG A 234 -0.54 -15.14 -7.77
C ARG A 234 0.80 -15.63 -7.24
N SER A 235 1.26 -15.09 -6.12
CA SER A 235 2.44 -15.59 -5.43
C SER A 235 2.18 -16.98 -4.85
N ALA A 236 3.09 -17.92 -5.12
CA ALA A 236 3.00 -19.28 -4.58
C ALA A 236 3.53 -19.30 -3.14
N LYS A 237 2.91 -20.12 -2.28
CA LYS A 237 3.52 -20.47 -0.98
C LYS A 237 4.72 -21.40 -1.22
N PRO A 238 5.78 -21.33 -0.40
CA PRO A 238 7.01 -22.13 -0.56
C PRO A 238 6.76 -23.65 -0.63
#